data_AF-A0A0E8C4Q0-F1
#
_entry.id   AF-A0A0E8C4Q0-F1
#
_cell.length_a   1.000
_cell.length_b   1.000
_cell.length_c   1.000
_cell.angle_alpha   90.00
_cell.angle_beta   90.00
_cell.angle_gamma   90.00
#
_symmetry.space_group_name_H-M   'P 1'
#
loop_
_entity.id
_entity.type
_entity.pdbx_description
1 polymer ?
#
loop_
_entity_poly.entity_id
_entity_poly.type
_entity_poly.pdbx_seq_one_letter_code
_entity_poly.pdbx_strand_id
1 'polypeptide(L)'
;MSALIDRFELAELPARAQAFRQDVQAFLKAELPPLPADRRARSWMGFDAGFSRKLAARGWVGVTLPRAYGGAEMDAFSRFVLIEELLCAGAPVSAHWIADRQSGPQIRKFGSEAQRSFYLPRICRGEAFFCIGMSEPNSGSDLASVGTRATRRADGGWTLSGRKIWTTNAQHCHYMIALVRTSGTPQDRNQGLSQFIVDLSLPGVTVRPISDLAGDAHFSEVFFDDVQLSDEALIGQEGSGWEQVTAELAFERSGPERIYSSMVLLDGWIQWLRGRGDVSQTAAVGRYATHLAALRNLSLSVACRRREPGRGGRPGQGTGHHLRTGNTGCHRGGAGLGSGRRYRRRIAAHLRLCEPGVSHLLAAGRHARDPARHDRARPGPALKAMEQNRNV
;
A
#
# COMPACT_ATOMS: atom_id res chain seq x y z
N MET A 1 4.17 13.27 22.09
CA MET A 1 3.06 12.49 21.50
C MET A 1 1.83 13.33 21.14
N SER A 2 1.43 14.34 21.93
CA SER A 2 0.27 15.21 21.63
C SER A 2 0.31 15.84 20.23
N ALA A 3 1.43 16.46 19.86
CA ALA A 3 1.58 17.15 18.56
C ALA A 3 1.54 16.23 17.31
N LEU A 4 1.59 14.90 17.48
CA LEU A 4 1.44 13.95 16.37
C LEU A 4 -0.04 13.58 16.15
N ILE A 5 -0.81 13.48 17.24
CA ILE A 5 -2.25 13.15 17.19
C ILE A 5 -3.04 14.34 16.63
N ASP A 6 -2.65 15.57 16.99
CA ASP A 6 -3.28 16.80 16.47
C ASP A 6 -3.10 16.98 14.96
N ARG A 7 -2.22 16.19 14.33
CA ARG A 7 -2.05 16.17 12.87
C ARG A 7 -3.08 15.27 12.18
N PHE A 8 -3.69 14.29 12.85
CA PHE A 8 -4.64 13.41 12.18
C PHE A 8 -6.08 13.90 12.37
N GLU A 9 -6.58 14.64 11.39
CA GLU A 9 -8.00 14.92 11.27
C GLU A 9 -8.74 13.68 10.77
N LEU A 10 -9.83 13.32 11.43
CA LEU A 10 -10.68 12.21 11.01
C LEU A 10 -11.25 12.52 9.62
N ALA A 11 -10.89 11.72 8.63
CA ALA A 11 -11.38 11.86 7.27
C ALA A 11 -12.50 10.87 6.98
N GLU A 12 -13.53 11.33 6.27
CA GLU A 12 -14.61 10.49 5.77
C GLU A 12 -14.48 10.28 4.27
N LEU A 13 -14.89 9.09 3.80
CA LEU A 13 -14.97 8.83 2.37
C LEU A 13 -16.06 9.73 1.77
N PRO A 14 -15.75 10.48 0.70
CA PRO A 14 -16.77 11.24 -0.03
C PRO A 14 -17.83 10.33 -0.61
N ALA A 15 -19.06 10.83 -0.77
CA ALA A 15 -20.17 10.09 -1.38
C ALA A 15 -19.80 9.47 -2.74
N ARG A 16 -19.05 10.19 -3.57
CA ARG A 16 -18.55 9.68 -4.86
C ARG A 16 -17.67 8.43 -4.73
N ALA A 17 -16.80 8.39 -3.72
CA ALA A 17 -15.93 7.24 -3.49
C ALA A 17 -16.73 6.07 -2.90
N GLN A 18 -17.76 6.36 -2.10
CA GLN A 18 -18.68 5.33 -1.59
C GLN A 18 -19.54 4.72 -2.69
N ALA A 19 -20.02 5.52 -3.66
CA ALA A 19 -20.73 5.01 -4.83
C ALA A 19 -19.81 4.11 -5.67
N PHE A 20 -18.58 4.56 -5.94
CA PHE A 20 -17.59 3.78 -6.68
C PHE A 20 -17.29 2.41 -6.05
N ARG A 21 -17.35 2.29 -4.71
CA ARG A 21 -17.20 0.99 -4.02
C ARG A 21 -18.18 -0.06 -4.55
N GLN A 22 -19.43 0.33 -4.81
CA GLN A 22 -20.47 -0.58 -5.29
C GLN A 22 -20.12 -1.13 -6.67
N ASP A 23 -19.57 -0.29 -7.55
CA ASP A 23 -19.10 -0.70 -8.88
C ASP A 23 -17.96 -1.73 -8.78
N VAL A 24 -17.00 -1.48 -7.88
CA VAL A 24 -15.86 -2.38 -7.65
C VAL A 24 -16.33 -3.71 -7.06
N GLN A 25 -17.28 -3.70 -6.13
CA GLN A 25 -17.87 -4.91 -5.55
C GLN A 25 -18.63 -5.73 -6.60
N ALA A 26 -19.42 -5.08 -7.46
CA ALA A 26 -20.12 -5.73 -8.55
C ALA A 26 -19.14 -6.37 -9.55
N PHE A 27 -18.05 -5.68 -9.89
CA PHE A 27 -16.97 -6.21 -10.72
C PHE A 27 -16.32 -7.44 -10.08
N LEU A 28 -15.92 -7.35 -8.80
CA LEU A 28 -15.28 -8.45 -8.09
C LEU A 28 -16.19 -9.69 -8.03
N LYS A 29 -17.49 -9.51 -7.83
CA LYS A 29 -18.45 -10.63 -7.87
C LYS A 29 -18.49 -11.33 -9.22
N ALA A 30 -18.32 -10.59 -10.32
CA ALA A 30 -18.41 -11.12 -11.67
C ALA A 30 -17.07 -11.68 -12.20
N GLU A 31 -15.96 -11.04 -11.85
CA GLU A 31 -14.68 -11.22 -12.56
C GLU A 31 -13.55 -11.80 -11.69
N LEU A 32 -13.72 -11.85 -10.36
CA LEU A 32 -12.72 -12.45 -9.48
C LEU A 32 -12.63 -13.95 -9.78
N PRO A 33 -11.44 -14.49 -10.10
CA PRO A 33 -11.28 -15.91 -10.32
C PRO A 33 -11.63 -16.70 -9.05
N PRO A 34 -12.26 -17.88 -9.18
CA PRO A 34 -12.59 -18.74 -8.04
C PRO A 34 -11.31 -19.34 -7.47
N LEU A 35 -10.68 -18.63 -6.53
CA LEU A 35 -9.46 -19.03 -5.85
C LEU A 35 -9.76 -19.52 -4.43
N PRO A 36 -9.08 -20.57 -3.95
CA PRO A 36 -9.21 -21.00 -2.57
C PRO A 36 -8.68 -19.92 -1.61
N ALA A 37 -9.14 -19.96 -0.35
CA ALA A 37 -8.91 -18.89 0.62
C ALA A 37 -7.42 -18.66 0.93
N ASP A 38 -6.61 -19.71 0.94
CA ASP A 38 -5.16 -19.67 1.13
C ASP A 38 -4.44 -18.91 -0.01
N ARG A 39 -4.88 -19.09 -1.27
CA ARG A 39 -4.36 -18.33 -2.41
C ARG A 39 -4.83 -16.88 -2.39
N ARG A 40 -6.11 -16.63 -2.07
CA ARG A 40 -6.65 -15.27 -1.92
C ARG A 40 -5.98 -14.49 -0.77
N ALA A 41 -5.58 -15.17 0.30
CA ALA A 41 -4.82 -14.55 1.40
C ALA A 41 -3.41 -14.10 1.00
N ARG A 42 -2.90 -14.55 -0.16
CA ARG A 42 -1.64 -14.10 -0.77
C ARG A 42 -1.87 -13.10 -1.92
N SER A 43 -3.02 -12.43 -1.95
CA SER A 43 -3.48 -11.54 -3.04
C SER A 43 -2.45 -10.54 -3.55
N TRP A 44 -1.71 -9.92 -2.62
CA TRP A 44 -0.64 -8.97 -2.93
C TRP A 44 0.46 -9.53 -3.86
N MET A 45 0.69 -10.84 -3.77
CA MET A 45 1.69 -11.57 -4.56
C MET A 45 1.05 -12.42 -5.65
N GLY A 46 -0.29 -12.49 -5.70
CA GLY A 46 -1.02 -13.22 -6.73
C GLY A 46 -0.87 -12.54 -8.09
N PHE A 47 -0.19 -13.21 -9.02
CA PHE A 47 -0.01 -12.71 -10.39
C PHE A 47 -1.13 -13.24 -11.31
N ASP A 48 -1.93 -12.33 -11.89
CA ASP A 48 -2.88 -12.65 -12.95
C ASP A 48 -2.98 -11.48 -13.94
N ALA A 49 -2.38 -11.67 -15.12
CA ALA A 49 -2.42 -10.71 -16.21
C ALA A 49 -3.82 -10.57 -16.83
N GLY A 50 -4.61 -11.65 -16.83
CA GLY A 50 -5.98 -11.65 -17.36
C GLY A 50 -6.92 -10.82 -16.48
N PHE A 51 -6.88 -11.02 -15.16
CA PHE A 51 -7.59 -10.18 -14.20
C PHE A 51 -7.17 -8.72 -14.31
N SER A 52 -5.87 -8.46 -14.45
CA SER A 52 -5.34 -7.11 -14.63
C SER A 52 -5.86 -6.43 -15.89
N ARG A 53 -5.99 -7.16 -17.02
CA ARG A 53 -6.60 -6.64 -18.25
C ARG A 53 -8.11 -6.37 -18.11
N LYS A 54 -8.84 -7.21 -17.39
CA LYS A 54 -10.27 -6.96 -17.07
C LYS A 54 -10.44 -5.68 -16.23
N LEU A 55 -9.54 -5.46 -15.28
CA LEU A 55 -9.49 -4.25 -14.47
C LEU A 55 -9.16 -3.02 -15.33
N ALA A 56 -8.17 -3.13 -16.21
CA ALA A 56 -7.77 -2.10 -17.16
C ALA A 56 -8.91 -1.72 -18.12
N ALA A 57 -9.70 -2.69 -18.60
CA ALA A 57 -10.87 -2.43 -19.46
C ALA A 57 -11.95 -1.55 -18.79
N ARG A 58 -11.96 -1.46 -17.45
CA ARG A 58 -12.82 -0.54 -16.69
C ARG A 58 -12.16 0.85 -16.46
N GLY A 59 -10.93 1.05 -16.91
CA GLY A 59 -10.10 2.21 -16.59
C GLY A 59 -9.53 2.20 -15.17
N TRP A 60 -9.51 1.04 -14.51
CA TRP A 60 -9.12 0.93 -13.09
C TRP A 60 -7.65 0.56 -12.89
N VAL A 61 -6.88 0.37 -13.96
CA VAL A 61 -5.41 0.40 -13.95
C VAL A 61 -4.96 1.77 -14.45
N GLY A 62 -4.04 2.44 -13.75
CA GLY A 62 -3.73 3.84 -13.99
C GLY A 62 -4.84 4.77 -13.51
N VAL A 63 -5.55 4.41 -12.43
CA VAL A 63 -6.80 5.07 -12.01
C VAL A 63 -6.64 6.57 -11.72
N THR A 64 -5.45 6.99 -11.28
CA THR A 64 -5.10 8.41 -11.03
C THR A 64 -4.27 9.04 -12.16
N LEU A 65 -3.93 8.28 -13.21
CA LEU A 65 -3.18 8.81 -14.35
C LEU A 65 -4.08 9.65 -15.27
N PRO A 66 -3.50 10.61 -16.03
CA PRO A 66 -4.24 11.46 -16.95
C PRO A 66 -5.02 10.67 -18.01
N ARG A 67 -6.20 11.18 -18.39
CA ARG A 67 -7.02 10.60 -19.48
C ARG A 67 -6.31 10.66 -20.82
N ALA A 68 -5.47 11.67 -21.02
CA ALA A 68 -4.61 11.79 -22.21
C ALA A 68 -3.70 10.56 -22.43
N TYR A 69 -3.40 9.81 -21.36
CA TYR A 69 -2.63 8.57 -21.41
C TYR A 69 -3.48 7.32 -21.15
N GLY A 70 -4.80 7.42 -21.25
CA GLY A 70 -5.73 6.30 -21.03
C GLY A 70 -6.06 5.99 -19.56
N GLY A 71 -5.61 6.83 -18.61
CA GLY A 71 -6.01 6.71 -17.20
C GLY A 71 -7.41 7.26 -16.92
N ALA A 72 -7.92 7.09 -15.70
CA ALA A 72 -9.27 7.53 -15.34
C ALA A 72 -9.34 8.92 -14.66
N GLU A 73 -8.20 9.53 -14.31
CA GLU A 73 -8.11 10.80 -13.57
C GLU A 73 -9.00 10.85 -12.31
N MET A 74 -9.17 9.72 -11.64
CA MET A 74 -9.93 9.69 -10.39
C MET A 74 -9.08 10.23 -9.23
N ASP A 75 -9.75 10.61 -8.15
CA ASP A 75 -9.10 11.14 -6.97
C ASP A 75 -8.44 10.06 -6.10
N ALA A 76 -7.61 10.49 -5.15
CA ALA A 76 -6.94 9.60 -4.21
C ALA A 76 -7.91 8.74 -3.37
N PHE A 77 -9.13 9.22 -3.12
CA PHE A 77 -10.15 8.45 -2.39
C PHE A 77 -10.74 7.32 -3.24
N SER A 78 -10.93 7.54 -4.54
CA SER A 78 -11.36 6.50 -5.46
C SER A 78 -10.30 5.41 -5.59
N ARG A 79 -9.01 5.81 -5.72
CA ARG A 79 -7.89 4.87 -5.66
C ARG A 79 -7.86 4.08 -4.35
N PHE A 80 -8.08 4.76 -3.21
CA PHE A 80 -8.15 4.11 -1.90
C PHE A 80 -9.23 3.04 -1.86
N VAL A 81 -10.44 3.37 -2.32
CA VAL A 81 -11.59 2.44 -2.34
C VAL A 81 -11.33 1.24 -3.24
N LEU A 82 -10.80 1.48 -4.45
CA LEU A 82 -10.45 0.40 -5.36
C LEU A 82 -9.49 -0.61 -4.70
N ILE A 83 -8.40 -0.11 -4.12
CA ILE A 83 -7.38 -0.94 -3.48
C ILE A 83 -7.92 -1.67 -2.27
N GLU A 84 -8.74 -0.99 -1.46
CA GLU A 84 -9.38 -1.61 -0.30
C GLU A 84 -10.23 -2.81 -0.73
N GLU A 85 -11.12 -2.64 -1.71
CA GLU A 85 -12.00 -3.72 -2.17
C GLU A 85 -11.21 -4.86 -2.82
N LEU A 86 -10.23 -4.55 -3.69
CA LEU A 86 -9.40 -5.56 -4.35
C LEU A 86 -8.66 -6.44 -3.33
N LEU A 87 -8.03 -5.83 -2.33
CA LEU A 87 -7.23 -6.56 -1.34
C LEU A 87 -8.10 -7.29 -0.31
N CYS A 88 -9.21 -6.69 0.14
CA CYS A 88 -10.17 -7.36 1.01
C CYS A 88 -10.81 -8.58 0.35
N ALA A 89 -11.08 -8.53 -0.96
CA ALA A 89 -11.60 -9.66 -1.72
C ALA A 89 -10.53 -10.73 -2.04
N GLY A 90 -9.25 -10.39 -1.88
CA GLY A 90 -8.15 -11.28 -2.20
C GLY A 90 -7.83 -11.37 -3.70
N ALA A 91 -8.02 -10.28 -4.44
CA ALA A 91 -7.80 -10.25 -5.88
C ALA A 91 -6.31 -10.42 -6.26
N PRO A 92 -5.97 -11.15 -7.33
CA PRO A 92 -4.59 -11.35 -7.79
C PRO A 92 -4.08 -10.11 -8.54
N VAL A 93 -3.62 -9.11 -7.79
CA VAL A 93 -3.30 -7.78 -8.34
C VAL A 93 -1.87 -7.63 -8.84
N SER A 94 -0.98 -8.57 -8.54
CA SER A 94 0.47 -8.35 -8.61
C SER A 94 1.00 -7.98 -10.00
N ALA A 95 0.33 -8.40 -11.08
CA ALA A 95 0.78 -8.13 -12.45
C ALA A 95 0.77 -6.63 -12.82
N HIS A 96 -0.31 -5.90 -12.52
CA HIS A 96 -0.38 -4.45 -12.76
C HIS A 96 0.14 -3.61 -11.58
N TRP A 97 0.30 -4.23 -10.40
CA TRP A 97 0.41 -3.54 -9.13
C TRP A 97 1.53 -2.51 -9.06
N ILE A 98 2.73 -2.91 -9.47
CA ILE A 98 3.92 -2.06 -9.46
C ILE A 98 3.78 -0.95 -10.49
N ALA A 99 3.27 -1.27 -11.68
CA ALA A 99 3.08 -0.29 -12.73
C ALA A 99 2.08 0.80 -12.33
N ASP A 100 0.93 0.43 -11.75
CA ASP A 100 -0.09 1.38 -11.29
C ASP A 100 0.39 2.22 -10.09
N ARG A 101 0.96 1.57 -9.07
CA ARG A 101 1.27 2.21 -7.79
C ARG A 101 2.49 3.13 -7.87
N GLN A 102 3.51 2.79 -8.67
CA GLN A 102 4.81 3.46 -8.61
C GLN A 102 5.37 3.82 -9.98
N SER A 103 5.50 2.88 -10.92
CA SER A 103 6.20 3.15 -12.18
C SER A 103 5.47 4.15 -13.07
N GLY A 104 4.14 4.04 -13.19
CA GLY A 104 3.31 4.99 -13.92
C GLY A 104 3.41 6.42 -13.35
N PRO A 105 3.16 6.64 -12.05
CA PRO A 105 3.39 7.94 -11.40
C PRO A 105 4.81 8.49 -11.57
N GLN A 106 5.83 7.62 -11.52
CA GLN A 106 7.23 7.99 -11.69
C GLN A 106 7.51 8.49 -13.13
N ILE A 107 7.07 7.74 -14.14
CA ILE A 107 7.19 8.10 -15.56
C ILE A 107 6.40 9.38 -15.85
N ARG A 108 5.19 9.51 -15.29
CA ARG A 108 4.39 10.74 -15.41
C ARG A 108 5.14 11.95 -14.86
N LYS A 109 5.81 11.82 -13.72
CA LYS A 109 6.48 12.94 -13.03
C LYS A 109 7.81 13.31 -13.67
N PHE A 110 8.66 12.32 -13.96
CA PHE A 110 10.05 12.55 -14.34
C PHE A 110 10.40 12.12 -15.76
N GLY A 111 9.58 11.27 -16.38
CA GLY A 111 9.84 10.78 -17.72
C GLY A 111 9.70 11.87 -18.78
N SER A 112 10.38 11.68 -19.91
CA SER A 112 10.21 12.48 -21.11
C SER A 112 8.83 12.28 -21.73
N GLU A 113 8.42 13.16 -22.64
CA GLU A 113 7.13 13.00 -23.32
C GLU A 113 7.07 11.70 -24.14
N ALA A 114 8.18 11.31 -24.78
CA ALA A 114 8.29 10.04 -25.49
C ALA A 114 8.05 8.85 -24.55
N GLN A 115 8.65 8.86 -23.35
CA GLN A 115 8.42 7.82 -22.33
C GLN A 115 6.97 7.80 -21.86
N ARG A 116 6.36 8.97 -21.58
CA ARG A 116 4.97 9.04 -21.13
C ARG A 116 4.01 8.50 -22.18
N SER A 117 4.15 8.97 -23.41
CA SER A 117 3.34 8.56 -24.56
C SER A 117 3.51 7.07 -24.89
N PHE A 118 4.69 6.49 -24.65
CA PHE A 118 4.91 5.05 -24.88
C PHE A 118 4.40 4.18 -23.73
N TYR A 119 4.83 4.44 -22.49
CA TYR A 119 4.60 3.51 -21.38
C TYR A 119 3.23 3.69 -20.71
N LEU A 120 2.78 4.92 -20.47
CA LEU A 120 1.57 5.14 -19.67
C LEU A 120 0.31 4.52 -20.30
N PRO A 121 0.05 4.65 -21.61
CA PRO A 121 -1.09 3.98 -22.23
C PRO A 121 -1.03 2.45 -22.11
N ARG A 122 0.16 1.85 -22.22
CA ARG A 122 0.34 0.39 -22.09
C ARG A 122 0.13 -0.08 -20.65
N ILE A 123 0.55 0.73 -19.67
CA ILE A 123 0.25 0.47 -18.25
C ILE A 123 -1.26 0.51 -18.03
N CYS A 124 -1.94 1.57 -18.47
CA CYS A 124 -3.39 1.75 -18.30
C CYS A 124 -4.22 0.62 -18.94
N ARG A 125 -3.71 -0.01 -20.02
CA ARG A 125 -4.34 -1.16 -20.68
C ARG A 125 -3.97 -2.53 -20.07
N GLY A 126 -3.08 -2.56 -19.09
CA GLY A 126 -2.58 -3.82 -18.50
C GLY A 126 -1.72 -4.64 -19.46
N GLU A 127 -1.00 -3.96 -20.36
CA GLU A 127 -0.11 -4.54 -21.37
C GLU A 127 1.37 -4.40 -21.02
N ALA A 128 1.73 -3.40 -20.20
CA ALA A 128 3.09 -3.22 -19.70
C ALA A 128 3.12 -3.46 -18.19
N PHE A 129 3.96 -4.42 -17.78
CA PHE A 129 4.15 -4.80 -16.39
C PHE A 129 5.57 -4.44 -16.00
N PHE A 130 5.69 -3.87 -14.80
CA PHE A 130 6.95 -3.32 -14.31
C PHE A 130 7.37 -4.04 -13.04
N CYS A 131 8.67 -4.24 -12.89
CA CYS A 131 9.31 -4.51 -11.61
C CYS A 131 10.26 -3.37 -11.25
N ILE A 132 10.78 -3.39 -10.02
CA ILE A 132 11.69 -2.35 -9.51
C ILE A 132 13.04 -2.96 -9.18
N GLY A 133 14.11 -2.39 -9.74
CA GLY A 133 15.49 -2.80 -9.53
C GLY A 133 16.26 -1.82 -8.67
N MET A 134 16.05 -1.86 -7.36
CA MET A 134 16.79 -1.05 -6.39
C MET A 134 17.94 -1.85 -5.76
N SER A 135 17.59 -2.87 -4.98
CA SER A 135 18.52 -3.62 -4.14
C SER A 135 19.54 -4.44 -4.94
N GLU A 136 20.74 -4.51 -4.37
CA GLU A 136 21.84 -5.35 -4.84
C GLU A 136 22.29 -6.26 -3.71
N PRO A 137 23.01 -7.36 -3.98
CA PRO A 137 23.40 -8.31 -2.93
C PRO A 137 24.20 -7.69 -1.77
N ASN A 138 24.93 -6.61 -2.04
CA ASN A 138 25.67 -5.86 -1.02
C ASN A 138 25.03 -4.50 -0.67
N SER A 139 23.84 -4.18 -1.21
CA SER A 139 23.18 -2.89 -1.06
C SER A 139 21.67 -3.04 -0.89
N GLY A 140 21.23 -3.18 0.37
CA GLY A 140 19.83 -3.20 0.79
C GLY A 140 19.41 -1.87 1.42
N SER A 141 19.52 -1.80 2.76
CA SER A 141 19.17 -0.59 3.53
C SER A 141 20.04 0.63 3.16
N ASP A 142 21.32 0.44 2.85
CA ASP A 142 22.19 1.50 2.32
C ASP A 142 22.06 1.58 0.79
N LEU A 143 20.87 1.96 0.32
CA LEU A 143 20.54 2.03 -1.12
C LEU A 143 21.47 2.97 -1.91
N ALA A 144 22.12 3.93 -1.24
CA ALA A 144 23.08 4.83 -1.88
C ALA A 144 24.37 4.12 -2.35
N SER A 145 24.66 2.93 -1.80
CA SER A 145 25.89 2.16 -2.10
C SER A 145 25.82 1.33 -3.39
N VAL A 146 24.75 1.45 -4.19
CA VAL A 146 24.58 0.65 -5.43
C VAL A 146 25.77 0.80 -6.39
N GLY A 147 26.17 -0.33 -6.96
CA GLY A 147 27.33 -0.48 -7.84
C GLY A 147 26.98 -0.86 -9.29
N THR A 148 25.76 -1.31 -9.58
CA THR A 148 25.30 -1.50 -10.97
C THR A 148 25.50 -0.21 -11.75
N ARG A 149 26.14 -0.29 -12.92
CA ARG A 149 26.64 0.87 -13.65
C ARG A 149 26.07 0.96 -15.05
N ALA A 150 25.65 2.16 -15.43
CA ALA A 150 25.38 2.53 -16.81
C ALA A 150 26.47 3.50 -17.29
N THR A 151 27.17 3.15 -18.37
CA THR A 151 28.25 3.96 -18.96
C THR A 151 27.85 4.44 -20.34
N ARG A 152 28.12 5.71 -20.68
CA ARG A 152 27.82 6.24 -22.02
C ARG A 152 28.65 5.51 -23.08
N ARG A 153 28.03 5.24 -24.23
CA ARG A 153 28.72 4.70 -25.41
C ARG A 153 29.07 5.82 -26.39
N ALA A 154 30.12 5.61 -27.18
CA ALA A 154 30.60 6.61 -28.13
C ALA A 154 29.64 6.84 -29.31
N ASP A 155 28.82 5.84 -29.64
CA ASP A 155 27.82 5.85 -30.71
C ASP A 155 26.42 6.29 -30.23
N GLY A 156 26.28 6.67 -28.96
CA GLY A 156 25.02 7.08 -28.34
C GLY A 156 24.43 6.03 -27.40
N GLY A 157 23.58 6.44 -26.46
CA GLY A 157 23.03 5.54 -25.44
C GLY A 157 24.04 5.03 -24.41
N TRP A 158 23.74 3.88 -23.82
CA TRP A 158 24.39 3.38 -22.60
C TRP A 158 24.67 1.89 -22.64
N THR A 159 25.73 1.46 -21.97
CA THR A 159 25.98 0.06 -21.60
C THR A 159 25.68 -0.12 -20.12
N LEU A 160 24.79 -1.04 -19.77
CA LEU A 160 24.41 -1.37 -18.40
C LEU A 160 25.01 -2.71 -17.98
N SER A 161 25.77 -2.71 -16.88
CA SER A 161 26.40 -3.91 -16.32
C SER A 161 26.25 -3.96 -14.80
N GLY A 162 25.91 -5.14 -14.27
CA GLY A 162 25.72 -5.36 -12.83
C GLY A 162 24.59 -6.34 -12.52
N ARG A 163 23.96 -6.19 -11.34
CA ARG A 163 22.84 -7.05 -10.95
C ARG A 163 21.94 -6.43 -9.89
N LYS A 164 20.68 -6.84 -9.90
CA LYS A 164 19.67 -6.57 -8.87
C LYS A 164 19.20 -7.86 -8.21
N ILE A 165 18.71 -7.75 -6.99
CA ILE A 165 18.20 -8.89 -6.20
C ILE A 165 16.90 -8.48 -5.48
N TRP A 166 16.10 -9.47 -5.07
CA TRP A 166 14.79 -9.29 -4.45
C TRP A 166 13.80 -8.55 -5.36
N THR A 167 13.98 -8.69 -6.68
CA THR A 167 13.12 -8.03 -7.66
C THR A 167 11.81 -8.79 -7.78
N THR A 168 10.73 -8.24 -7.22
CA THR A 168 9.41 -8.88 -7.22
C THR A 168 8.91 -9.14 -8.65
N ASN A 169 8.53 -10.39 -8.93
CA ASN A 169 7.90 -10.86 -10.16
C ASN A 169 8.64 -10.51 -11.47
N ALA A 170 9.95 -10.26 -11.42
CA ALA A 170 10.72 -9.87 -12.61
C ALA A 170 10.54 -10.84 -13.78
N GLN A 171 10.41 -12.15 -13.50
CA GLN A 171 10.20 -13.19 -14.50
C GLN A 171 8.87 -13.09 -15.27
N HIS A 172 7.95 -12.24 -14.80
CA HIS A 172 6.66 -11.99 -15.41
C HIS A 172 6.50 -10.53 -15.89
N CYS A 173 7.53 -9.69 -15.70
CA CYS A 173 7.50 -8.29 -16.07
C CYS A 173 8.13 -8.05 -17.44
N HIS A 174 7.70 -6.98 -18.10
CA HIS A 174 8.26 -6.53 -19.38
C HIS A 174 9.41 -5.55 -19.16
N TYR A 175 9.25 -4.67 -18.17
CA TYR A 175 10.17 -3.56 -17.91
C TYR A 175 10.61 -3.53 -16.45
N MET A 176 11.78 -2.94 -16.22
CA MET A 176 12.29 -2.60 -14.90
C MET A 176 12.60 -1.12 -14.82
N ILE A 177 12.21 -0.44 -13.74
CA ILE A 177 12.86 0.82 -13.35
C ILE A 177 14.02 0.47 -12.43
N ALA A 178 15.26 0.66 -12.92
CA ALA A 178 16.48 0.32 -12.22
C ALA A 178 17.19 1.58 -11.71
N LEU A 179 17.56 1.60 -10.43
CA LEU A 179 18.47 2.62 -9.88
C LEU A 179 19.91 2.15 -10.10
N VAL A 180 20.70 2.94 -10.81
CA VAL A 180 22.08 2.58 -11.19
C VAL A 180 23.01 3.78 -11.01
N ARG A 181 24.30 3.53 -11.07
CA ARG A 181 25.34 4.56 -11.03
C ARG A 181 25.75 4.94 -12.46
N THR A 182 25.72 6.22 -12.78
CA THR A 182 26.23 6.75 -14.07
C THR A 182 27.55 7.50 -13.91
N SER A 183 27.80 8.05 -12.71
CA SER A 183 29.06 8.74 -12.40
C SER A 183 29.51 8.49 -10.96
N GLY A 184 30.75 8.85 -10.65
CA GLY A 184 31.36 8.62 -9.35
C GLY A 184 31.45 7.13 -8.99
N THR A 185 31.52 6.86 -7.69
CA THR A 185 31.75 5.57 -7.05
C THR A 185 30.71 5.32 -5.95
N PRO A 186 30.52 4.08 -5.48
CA PRO A 186 29.63 3.80 -4.34
C PRO A 186 29.90 4.67 -3.10
N GLN A 187 31.12 5.15 -2.92
CA GLN A 187 31.55 6.03 -1.83
C GLN A 187 30.92 7.43 -1.92
N ASP A 188 30.53 7.87 -3.12
CA ASP A 188 29.86 9.15 -3.36
C ASP A 188 28.36 9.13 -2.97
N ARG A 189 27.90 8.01 -2.41
CA ARG A 189 26.56 7.80 -1.86
C ARG A 189 25.47 8.17 -2.89
N ASN A 190 24.68 9.19 -2.57
CA ASN A 190 23.52 9.62 -3.34
C ASN A 190 23.87 10.38 -4.63
N GLN A 191 25.12 10.80 -4.79
CA GLN A 191 25.58 11.49 -5.99
C GLN A 191 25.91 10.47 -7.09
N GLY A 192 25.68 10.88 -8.34
CA GLY A 192 25.99 10.06 -9.53
C GLY A 192 25.05 8.88 -9.78
N LEU A 193 23.88 8.87 -9.13
CA LEU A 193 22.83 7.88 -9.34
C LEU A 193 21.83 8.34 -10.40
N SER A 194 21.32 7.42 -11.21
CA SER A 194 20.31 7.66 -12.26
C SER A 194 19.29 6.52 -12.26
N GLN A 195 18.07 6.77 -12.73
CA GLN A 195 17.09 5.70 -12.99
C GLN A 195 16.96 5.44 -14.49
N PHE A 196 16.89 4.17 -14.86
CA PHE A 196 16.67 3.72 -16.25
C PHE A 196 15.43 2.83 -16.34
N ILE A 197 14.69 2.95 -17.44
CA ILE A 197 13.71 1.94 -17.86
C ILE A 197 14.44 0.91 -18.70
N VAL A 198 14.56 -0.31 -18.17
CA VAL A 198 15.23 -1.44 -18.84
C VAL A 198 14.16 -2.38 -19.36
N ASP A 199 14.18 -2.67 -20.66
CA ASP A 199 13.39 -3.74 -21.25
C ASP A 199 14.06 -5.09 -20.91
N LEU A 200 13.33 -5.96 -20.21
CA LEU A 200 13.87 -7.21 -19.69
C LEU A 200 14.05 -8.28 -20.77
N SER A 201 13.59 -8.03 -22.00
CA SER A 201 13.82 -8.90 -23.16
C SER A 201 15.13 -8.59 -23.91
N LEU A 202 15.82 -7.50 -23.55
CA LEU A 202 17.06 -7.11 -24.22
C LEU A 202 18.16 -8.18 -24.02
N PRO A 203 18.98 -8.43 -25.06
CA PRO A 203 20.17 -9.26 -24.93
C PRO A 203 21.06 -8.80 -23.76
N GLY A 204 21.61 -9.77 -23.02
CA GLY A 204 22.42 -9.51 -21.83
C GLY A 204 21.62 -9.39 -20.52
N VAL A 205 20.28 -9.32 -20.58
CA VAL A 205 19.43 -9.41 -19.39
C VAL A 205 19.17 -10.88 -19.05
N THR A 206 19.47 -11.30 -17.82
CA THR A 206 19.09 -12.63 -17.33
C THR A 206 18.30 -12.52 -16.04
N VAL A 207 17.08 -13.06 -16.03
CA VAL A 207 16.21 -13.12 -14.84
C VAL A 207 16.26 -14.51 -14.22
N ARG A 208 16.58 -14.62 -12.94
CA ARG A 208 16.64 -15.88 -12.18
C ARG A 208 15.70 -15.83 -10.97
N PRO A 209 14.57 -16.55 -10.99
CA PRO A 209 13.68 -16.64 -9.84
C PRO A 209 14.38 -17.22 -8.60
N ILE A 210 14.04 -16.69 -7.44
CA ILE A 210 14.51 -17.14 -6.13
C ILE A 210 13.36 -17.89 -5.47
N SER A 211 13.58 -19.17 -5.13
CA SER A 211 12.64 -19.94 -4.32
C SER A 211 12.75 -19.54 -2.85
N ASP A 212 11.62 -19.22 -2.22
CA ASP A 212 11.56 -18.87 -0.80
C ASP A 212 11.24 -20.08 0.10
N LEU A 213 11.30 -19.88 1.43
CA LEU A 213 11.01 -20.91 2.42
C LEU A 213 9.56 -21.43 2.38
N ALA A 214 8.63 -20.67 1.79
CA ALA A 214 7.25 -21.08 1.62
C ALA A 214 7.03 -21.89 0.34
N GLY A 215 8.08 -22.09 -0.47
CA GLY A 215 8.05 -22.81 -1.74
C GLY A 215 7.57 -21.95 -2.91
N ASP A 216 7.40 -20.64 -2.71
CA ASP A 216 7.01 -19.71 -3.77
C ASP A 216 8.25 -19.12 -4.47
N ALA A 217 8.07 -18.52 -5.64
CA ALA A 217 9.14 -17.89 -6.43
C ALA A 217 8.78 -16.45 -6.85
N HIS A 218 8.41 -15.62 -5.87
CA HIS A 218 7.93 -14.26 -6.13
C HIS A 218 9.04 -13.23 -6.35
N PHE A 219 10.31 -13.59 -6.09
CA PHE A 219 11.45 -12.71 -6.26
C PHE A 219 12.39 -13.25 -7.33
N SER A 220 13.20 -12.37 -7.91
CA SER A 220 14.26 -12.74 -8.82
C SER A 220 15.56 -11.98 -8.53
N GLU A 221 16.68 -12.61 -8.88
CA GLU A 221 17.89 -11.90 -9.28
C GLU A 221 17.77 -11.49 -10.75
N VAL A 222 18.27 -10.31 -11.10
CA VAL A 222 18.32 -9.83 -12.48
C VAL A 222 19.75 -9.39 -12.77
N PHE A 223 20.39 -10.03 -13.74
CA PHE A 223 21.76 -9.76 -14.16
C PHE A 223 21.75 -8.94 -15.45
N PHE A 224 22.70 -8.01 -15.54
CA PHE A 224 22.95 -7.21 -16.73
C PHE A 224 24.39 -7.45 -17.16
N ASP A 225 24.55 -8.08 -18.32
CA ASP A 225 25.83 -8.32 -18.96
C ASP A 225 25.92 -7.43 -20.20
N ASP A 226 26.58 -6.29 -20.04
CA ASP A 226 26.78 -5.24 -21.05
C ASP A 226 25.53 -4.97 -21.92
N VAL A 227 24.39 -4.76 -21.25
CA VAL A 227 23.10 -4.52 -21.90
C VAL A 227 23.11 -3.15 -22.58
N GLN A 228 22.78 -3.15 -23.87
CA GLN A 228 22.76 -1.93 -24.68
C GLN A 228 21.42 -1.22 -24.50
N LEU A 229 21.43 0.01 -23.97
CA LEU A 229 20.26 0.86 -23.77
C LEU A 229 20.34 2.09 -24.67
N SER A 230 19.20 2.56 -25.17
CA SER A 230 19.15 3.83 -25.89
C SER A 230 19.21 5.03 -24.92
N ASP A 231 19.37 6.24 -25.45
CA ASP A 231 19.35 7.46 -24.62
C ASP A 231 17.98 7.68 -23.96
N GLU A 232 16.91 7.22 -24.59
CA GLU A 232 15.53 7.30 -24.09
C GLU A 232 15.25 6.33 -22.93
N ALA A 233 16.19 5.44 -22.59
CA ALA A 233 16.07 4.59 -21.41
C ALA A 233 16.26 5.38 -20.10
N LEU A 234 17.02 6.48 -20.13
CA LEU A 234 17.26 7.33 -18.97
C LEU A 234 15.98 8.08 -18.58
N ILE A 235 15.58 8.01 -17.30
CA ILE A 235 14.44 8.77 -16.78
C ILE A 235 14.93 10.17 -16.37
N GLY A 236 14.38 11.20 -17.01
CA GLY A 236 14.71 12.58 -16.69
C GLY A 236 16.16 12.92 -17.02
N GLN A 237 16.92 13.39 -16.02
CA GLN A 237 18.32 13.80 -16.19
C GLN A 237 19.27 12.83 -15.50
N GLU A 238 20.46 12.67 -16.08
CA GLU A 238 21.55 11.92 -15.51
C GLU A 238 21.94 12.51 -14.14
N GLY A 239 22.13 11.67 -13.13
CA GLY A 239 22.47 12.09 -11.77
C GLY A 239 21.26 12.45 -10.88
N SER A 240 20.03 12.48 -11.44
CA SER A 240 18.81 12.77 -10.68
C SER A 240 18.19 11.55 -9.97
N GLY A 241 18.84 10.38 -10.05
CA GLY A 241 18.29 9.11 -9.59
C GLY A 241 17.91 9.07 -8.11
N TRP A 242 18.60 9.82 -7.24
CA TRP A 242 18.29 9.85 -5.81
C TRP A 242 16.96 10.57 -5.50
N GLU A 243 16.71 11.71 -6.15
CA GLU A 243 15.44 12.42 -6.03
C GLU A 243 14.30 11.54 -6.52
N GLN A 244 14.52 10.93 -7.68
CA GLN A 244 13.58 10.06 -8.36
C GLN A 244 13.22 8.84 -7.51
N VAL A 245 14.18 8.08 -7.01
CA VAL A 245 13.92 6.88 -6.19
C VAL A 245 13.26 7.23 -4.85
N THR A 246 13.59 8.38 -4.26
CA THR A 246 12.94 8.84 -3.01
C THR A 246 11.46 9.17 -3.25
N ALA A 247 11.14 9.79 -4.40
CA ALA A 247 9.76 10.04 -4.78
C ALA A 247 8.99 8.73 -5.07
N GLU A 248 9.63 7.76 -5.72
CA GLU A 248 9.08 6.43 -5.97
C GLU A 248 8.70 5.70 -4.66
N LEU A 249 9.63 5.69 -3.70
CA LEU A 249 9.39 5.12 -2.37
C LEU A 249 8.28 5.85 -1.59
N ALA A 250 8.07 7.14 -1.84
CA ALA A 250 6.97 7.89 -1.26
C ALA A 250 5.61 7.46 -1.83
N PHE A 251 5.54 7.03 -3.10
CA PHE A 251 4.32 6.42 -3.64
C PHE A 251 4.04 5.07 -2.98
N GLU A 252 5.07 4.23 -2.79
CA GLU A 252 4.93 2.93 -2.12
C GLU A 252 4.36 2.99 -0.71
N ARG A 253 4.80 3.97 0.10
CA ARG A 253 4.49 4.00 1.54
C ARG A 253 3.16 4.66 1.89
N SER A 254 2.35 5.00 0.90
CA SER A 254 1.37 6.06 1.07
C SER A 254 -0.08 5.70 0.85
N GLY A 255 -0.36 4.49 0.38
CA GLY A 255 -1.71 3.97 0.38
C GLY A 255 -1.95 3.00 1.55
N PRO A 256 -3.14 2.38 1.57
CA PRO A 256 -3.59 1.53 2.67
C PRO A 256 -3.22 0.05 2.47
N GLU A 257 -2.46 -0.23 1.43
CA GLU A 257 -2.13 -1.53 0.89
C GLU A 257 -1.79 -2.62 1.92
N ARG A 258 -0.83 -2.33 2.82
CA ARG A 258 -0.33 -3.28 3.82
C ARG A 258 -1.35 -3.63 4.90
N ILE A 259 -2.38 -2.80 5.10
CA ILE A 259 -3.43 -3.04 6.09
C ILE A 259 -4.33 -4.17 5.62
N TYR A 260 -4.59 -4.23 4.30
CA TYR A 260 -5.60 -5.12 3.74
C TYR A 260 -5.06 -6.48 3.27
N SER A 261 -3.75 -6.65 3.16
CA SER A 261 -3.15 -7.89 2.65
C SER A 261 -3.50 -9.15 3.46
N SER A 262 -3.88 -8.98 4.73
CA SER A 262 -4.23 -10.09 5.63
C SER A 262 -5.74 -10.24 5.89
N MET A 263 -6.59 -9.46 5.20
CA MET A 263 -8.03 -9.45 5.46
C MET A 263 -8.69 -10.80 5.17
N VAL A 264 -8.34 -11.43 4.05
CA VAL A 264 -8.87 -12.75 3.69
C VAL A 264 -8.50 -13.81 4.74
N LEU A 265 -7.28 -13.76 5.28
CA LEU A 265 -6.84 -14.67 6.33
C LEU A 265 -7.63 -14.46 7.62
N LEU A 266 -7.82 -13.19 8.04
CA LEU A 266 -8.61 -12.86 9.20
C LEU A 266 -10.06 -13.30 9.05
N ASP A 267 -10.68 -13.05 7.89
CA ASP A 267 -12.05 -13.46 7.59
C ASP A 267 -12.17 -14.99 7.59
N GLY A 268 -11.21 -15.70 6.99
CA GLY A 268 -11.15 -17.17 7.01
C GLY A 268 -11.02 -17.73 8.42
N TRP A 269 -10.16 -17.16 9.26
CA TRP A 269 -10.02 -17.58 10.66
C TRP A 269 -11.31 -17.33 11.47
N ILE A 270 -11.95 -16.18 11.28
CA ILE A 270 -13.24 -15.87 11.94
C ILE A 270 -14.33 -16.84 11.48
N GLN A 271 -14.39 -17.17 10.18
CA GLN A 271 -15.34 -18.16 9.66
C GLN A 271 -15.10 -19.55 10.25
N TRP A 272 -13.82 -19.95 10.37
CA TRP A 272 -13.43 -21.22 10.99
C TRP A 272 -13.86 -21.30 12.47
N LEU A 273 -13.64 -20.23 13.25
CA LEU A 273 -14.10 -20.14 14.64
C LEU A 273 -15.62 -20.28 14.75
N ARG A 274 -16.37 -19.58 13.89
CA ARG A 274 -17.85 -19.66 13.85
C ARG A 274 -18.33 -21.06 13.52
N GLY A 275 -17.73 -21.74 12.54
CA GLY A 275 -18.08 -23.10 12.17
C GLY A 275 -17.94 -24.10 13.34
N ARG A 276 -17.09 -23.78 14.31
CA ARG A 276 -16.87 -24.57 15.54
C ARG A 276 -17.65 -24.07 16.75
N GLY A 277 -18.33 -22.93 16.65
CA GLY A 277 -18.92 -22.26 17.81
C GLY A 277 -17.89 -21.78 18.85
N ASP A 278 -16.62 -21.60 18.46
CA ASP A 278 -15.54 -21.21 19.38
C ASP A 278 -15.58 -19.71 19.67
N VAL A 279 -15.98 -19.37 20.91
CA VAL A 279 -16.05 -17.99 21.40
C VAL A 279 -14.80 -17.57 22.20
N SER A 280 -13.86 -18.50 22.47
CA SER A 280 -12.68 -18.24 23.31
C SER A 280 -11.78 -17.12 22.74
N GLN A 281 -11.78 -16.96 21.42
CA GLN A 281 -10.96 -15.99 20.70
C GLN A 281 -11.65 -14.63 20.46
N THR A 282 -12.85 -14.40 21.02
CA THR A 282 -13.63 -13.16 20.81
C THR A 282 -12.82 -11.90 21.13
N ALA A 283 -12.04 -11.92 22.21
CA ALA A 283 -11.20 -10.78 22.59
C ALA A 283 -10.08 -10.49 21.56
N ALA A 284 -9.50 -11.54 20.97
CA ALA A 284 -8.48 -11.39 19.93
C ALA A 284 -9.09 -10.82 18.64
N VAL A 285 -10.25 -11.33 18.20
CA VAL A 285 -11.01 -10.77 17.07
C VAL A 285 -11.32 -9.29 17.29
N GLY A 286 -11.78 -8.91 18.49
CA GLY A 286 -12.04 -7.52 18.85
C GLY A 286 -10.80 -6.62 18.77
N ARG A 287 -9.63 -7.12 19.20
CA ARG A 287 -8.35 -6.40 19.07
C ARG A 287 -7.98 -6.17 17.61
N TYR A 288 -8.00 -7.21 16.77
CA TYR A 288 -7.66 -7.07 15.35
C TYR A 288 -8.61 -6.11 14.63
N ALA A 289 -9.92 -6.23 14.88
CA ALA A 289 -10.91 -5.31 14.31
C ALA A 289 -10.64 -3.85 14.73
N THR A 290 -10.27 -3.61 15.99
CA THR A 290 -9.96 -2.27 16.49
C THR A 290 -8.67 -1.72 15.86
N HIS A 291 -7.62 -2.54 15.73
CA HIS A 291 -6.37 -2.14 15.07
C HIS A 291 -6.59 -1.80 13.60
N LEU A 292 -7.31 -2.66 12.86
CA LEU A 292 -7.61 -2.43 11.44
C LEU A 292 -8.44 -1.16 11.24
N ALA A 293 -9.45 -0.93 12.09
CA ALA A 293 -10.24 0.30 12.04
C ALA A 293 -9.36 1.54 12.30
N ALA A 294 -8.45 1.49 13.27
CA ALA A 294 -7.54 2.60 13.55
C ALA A 294 -6.58 2.85 12.38
N LEU A 295 -5.92 1.82 11.87
CA LEU A 295 -4.99 1.91 10.73
C LEU A 295 -5.68 2.44 9.47
N ARG A 296 -6.88 1.93 9.17
CA ARG A 296 -7.68 2.41 8.05
C ARG A 296 -7.99 3.90 8.15
N ASN A 297 -8.41 4.38 9.33
CA ASN A 297 -8.70 5.80 9.54
C ASN A 297 -7.44 6.67 9.39
N LEU A 298 -6.29 6.20 9.89
CA LEU A 298 -5.00 6.88 9.67
C LEU A 298 -4.67 6.98 8.18
N SER A 299 -4.84 5.90 7.41
CA SER A 299 -4.62 5.92 5.95
C SER A 299 -5.59 6.84 5.22
N LEU A 300 -6.85 6.92 5.63
CA LEU A 300 -7.82 7.87 5.07
C LEU A 300 -7.41 9.33 5.36
N SER A 301 -6.92 9.62 6.56
CA SER A 301 -6.41 10.96 6.90
C SER A 301 -5.19 11.34 6.05
N VAL A 302 -4.30 10.38 5.74
CA VAL A 302 -3.18 10.59 4.81
C VAL A 302 -3.68 10.85 3.39
N ALA A 303 -4.65 10.06 2.90
CA ALA A 303 -5.27 10.28 1.59
C ALA A 303 -5.96 11.65 1.48
N CYS A 304 -6.60 12.11 2.56
CA CYS A 304 -7.24 13.43 2.62
C CYS A 304 -6.23 14.57 2.42
N ARG A 305 -5.07 14.51 3.09
CA ARG A 305 -4.02 15.54 3.01
C ARG A 305 -3.41 15.68 1.62
N ARG A 306 -3.52 14.66 0.77
CA ARG A 306 -3.05 14.70 -0.62
C ARG A 306 -3.98 15.46 -1.56
N ARG A 307 -5.11 15.99 -1.06
CA ARG A 307 -6.08 16.78 -1.83
C ARG A 307 -5.60 18.16 -2.25
N GLU A 308 -4.51 18.69 -1.68
CA GLU A 308 -4.08 20.06 -1.96
C GLU A 308 -2.77 20.14 -2.77
N PRO A 309 -2.82 20.20 -4.10
CA PRO A 309 -1.82 20.92 -4.86
C PRO A 309 -2.12 22.43 -4.73
N GLY A 310 -1.48 23.13 -3.77
CA GLY A 310 -1.66 24.60 -3.68
C GLY A 310 -1.09 25.36 -2.47
N ARG A 311 -0.67 24.72 -1.38
CA ARG A 311 -0.09 25.44 -0.22
C ARG A 311 1.27 24.89 0.20
N GLY A 312 2.27 25.12 -0.65
CA GLY A 312 3.68 25.08 -0.23
C GLY A 312 4.04 26.35 0.54
N GLY A 313 3.66 26.42 1.82
CA GLY A 313 4.12 27.48 2.72
C GLY A 313 5.53 27.17 3.25
N ARG A 314 6.52 27.95 2.83
CA ARG A 314 7.85 27.98 3.47
C ARG A 314 7.70 28.35 4.96
N PRO A 315 8.52 27.80 5.88
CA PRO A 315 8.50 28.24 7.26
C PRO A 315 9.12 29.64 7.39
N GLY A 316 8.27 30.60 7.80
CA GLY A 316 8.55 31.72 8.70
C GLY A 316 9.79 32.59 8.45
N GLN A 317 9.58 33.74 7.80
CA GLN A 317 10.12 35.01 8.28
C GLN A 317 8.94 35.95 8.52
N GLY A 318 8.85 36.49 9.73
CA GLY A 318 7.71 37.29 10.17
C GLY A 318 7.82 38.73 9.70
N THR A 319 6.67 39.34 9.43
CA THR A 319 6.36 40.72 9.77
C THR A 319 4.84 40.81 9.93
N GLY A 320 4.41 41.49 10.99
CA GLY A 320 3.00 41.67 11.29
C GLY A 320 2.34 42.67 10.33
N HIS A 321 1.07 42.43 10.04
CA HIS A 321 0.11 43.52 9.98
C HIS A 321 -1.30 42.99 10.26
N HIS A 322 -1.94 43.64 11.23
CA HIS A 322 -3.38 43.63 11.46
C HIS A 322 -4.15 43.86 10.16
N LEU A 323 -5.21 43.10 9.93
CA LEU A 323 -6.46 43.62 9.38
C LEU A 323 -7.64 42.72 9.78
N ARG A 324 -8.70 43.39 10.19
CA ARG A 324 -9.92 42.88 10.81
C ARG A 324 -10.94 42.44 9.75
N THR A 325 -11.75 41.46 10.15
CA THR A 325 -13.18 41.20 9.85
C THR A 325 -13.61 40.81 8.43
N GLY A 326 -14.26 39.64 8.36
CA GLY A 326 -15.08 39.19 7.22
C GLY A 326 -15.69 37.81 7.52
N ASN A 327 -16.74 37.81 8.34
CA ASN A 327 -17.47 36.64 8.83
C ASN A 327 -18.32 35.99 7.72
N THR A 328 -18.09 34.72 7.39
CA THR A 328 -19.13 33.81 6.86
C THR A 328 -18.96 32.43 7.52
N GLY A 329 -20.06 31.95 8.09
CA GLY A 329 -20.06 31.00 9.19
C GLY A 329 -19.79 29.54 8.80
N CYS A 330 -19.07 28.85 9.68
CA CYS A 330 -19.07 27.40 9.77
C CYS A 330 -19.64 27.03 11.14
N HIS A 331 -20.75 26.29 11.15
CA HIS A 331 -21.48 25.91 12.35
C HIS A 331 -20.59 25.11 13.33
N ARG A 332 -20.32 25.69 14.51
CA ARG A 332 -19.80 24.98 15.67
C ARG A 332 -20.96 24.28 16.39
N GLY A 333 -21.08 22.96 16.18
CA GLY A 333 -21.91 22.10 17.03
C GLY A 333 -21.15 21.70 18.29
N GLY A 334 -21.70 22.02 19.46
CA GLY A 334 -21.08 21.89 20.78
C GLY A 334 -20.63 20.48 21.18
N ALA A 335 -19.54 20.44 21.94
CA ALA A 335 -19.04 19.27 22.64
C ALA A 335 -20.04 18.84 23.73
N GLY A 336 -20.75 17.74 23.49
CA GLY A 336 -21.51 17.01 24.49
C GLY A 336 -21.03 15.56 24.55
N LEU A 337 -21.04 14.99 25.75
CA LEU A 337 -20.64 13.63 26.17
C LEU A 337 -21.38 12.48 25.44
N GLY A 338 -21.35 12.48 24.11
CA GLY A 338 -22.00 11.50 23.21
C GLY A 338 -21.04 10.90 22.16
N SER A 339 -19.74 11.21 22.22
CA SER A 339 -18.74 10.76 21.26
C SER A 339 -18.60 9.24 21.22
N GLY A 340 -18.64 8.56 22.38
CA GLY A 340 -18.51 7.10 22.47
C GLY A 340 -19.66 6.31 21.82
N ARG A 341 -20.91 6.81 21.87
CA ARG A 341 -22.07 6.14 21.22
C ARG A 341 -22.10 6.34 19.72
N ARG A 342 -21.67 7.51 19.21
CA ARG A 342 -21.51 7.76 17.77
C ARG A 342 -20.33 6.96 17.18
N TYR A 343 -19.23 6.84 17.94
CA TYR A 343 -18.05 6.05 17.56
C TYR A 343 -18.37 4.55 17.49
N ARG A 344 -19.10 4.00 18.47
CA ARG A 344 -19.58 2.59 18.46
C ARG A 344 -20.55 2.29 17.31
N ARG A 345 -21.44 3.22 16.95
CA ARG A 345 -22.36 3.07 15.80
C ARG A 345 -21.60 3.09 14.46
N ARG A 346 -20.53 3.88 14.35
CA ARG A 346 -19.68 3.95 13.14
C ARG A 346 -18.83 2.69 12.95
N ILE A 347 -18.23 2.15 14.01
CA ILE A 347 -17.50 0.85 13.94
C ILE A 347 -18.46 -0.30 13.59
N ALA A 348 -19.66 -0.33 14.17
CA ALA A 348 -20.67 -1.34 13.85
C ALA A 348 -21.19 -1.23 12.41
N ALA A 349 -21.34 -0.02 11.86
CA ALA A 349 -21.65 0.18 10.45
C ALA A 349 -20.47 -0.21 9.53
N HIS A 350 -19.23 0.01 9.97
CA HIS A 350 -18.02 -0.36 9.24
C HIS A 350 -17.82 -1.89 9.17
N LEU A 351 -18.17 -2.61 10.23
CA LEU A 351 -18.22 -4.07 10.26
C LEU A 351 -19.44 -4.66 9.50
N ARG A 352 -20.46 -3.83 9.20
CA ARG A 352 -21.60 -4.15 8.33
C ARG A 352 -21.40 -3.77 6.87
N LEU A 353 -20.28 -3.14 6.48
CA LEU A 353 -19.99 -2.93 5.05
C LEU A 353 -19.18 -4.10 4.45
N CYS A 354 -18.83 -5.09 5.29
CA CYS A 354 -18.23 -6.37 4.93
C CYS A 354 -19.17 -7.58 5.20
N GLU A 355 -20.52 -7.42 5.15
CA GLU A 355 -21.59 -8.33 5.67
C GLU A 355 -21.50 -9.84 5.37
N PRO A 356 -22.19 -10.76 6.11
CA PRO A 356 -23.14 -10.60 7.24
C PRO A 356 -22.69 -11.28 8.56
N GLY A 357 -21.42 -11.71 8.67
CA GLY A 357 -21.03 -12.60 9.76
C GLY A 357 -20.74 -11.94 11.12
N VAL A 358 -20.33 -10.66 11.15
CA VAL A 358 -19.80 -10.02 12.37
C VAL A 358 -20.91 -9.50 13.31
N SER A 359 -22.13 -9.29 12.79
CA SER A 359 -23.25 -8.72 13.55
C SER A 359 -23.72 -9.57 14.74
N HIS A 360 -23.54 -10.90 14.70
CA HIS A 360 -24.04 -11.80 15.75
C HIS A 360 -23.19 -11.87 17.03
N LEU A 361 -21.89 -11.56 16.96
CA LEU A 361 -21.01 -11.57 18.16
C LEU A 361 -21.35 -10.47 19.17
N LEU A 362 -21.87 -9.32 18.70
CA LEU A 362 -22.25 -8.20 19.57
C LEU A 362 -23.70 -8.30 20.09
N ALA A 363 -24.48 -9.26 19.62
CA ALA A 363 -25.83 -9.55 20.10
C ALA A 363 -25.82 -10.60 21.23
N ALA A 364 -24.96 -11.62 21.14
CA ALA A 364 -24.85 -12.68 22.14
C ALA A 364 -24.35 -12.20 23.52
N GLY A 365 -23.58 -11.11 23.57
CA GLY A 365 -23.10 -10.50 24.83
C GLY A 365 -24.15 -9.72 25.63
N ARG A 366 -25.42 -9.64 25.18
CA ARG A 366 -26.48 -8.88 25.88
C ARG A 366 -27.38 -9.73 26.78
N HIS A 367 -27.24 -11.06 26.75
CA HIS A 367 -28.11 -11.96 27.51
C HIS A 367 -27.44 -12.73 28.67
N ALA A 368 -26.15 -12.51 28.93
CA ALA A 368 -25.54 -12.97 30.17
C ALA A 368 -25.78 -11.95 31.30
N ARG A 369 -27.02 -11.88 31.81
CA ARG A 369 -27.26 -11.39 33.18
C ARG A 369 -27.15 -12.58 34.12
N ASP A 370 -26.13 -12.54 34.95
CA ASP A 370 -25.82 -13.44 36.05
C ASP A 370 -26.99 -13.50 37.07
N PRO A 371 -27.63 -14.67 37.28
CA PRO A 371 -28.63 -14.87 38.32
C PRO A 371 -27.99 -15.53 39.55
N ALA A 372 -26.91 -14.98 40.10
CA ALA A 372 -26.36 -15.47 41.36
C ALA A 372 -25.87 -14.33 42.26
N ARG A 373 -26.82 -13.50 42.72
CA ARG A 373 -26.65 -12.68 43.93
C ARG A 373 -27.76 -12.99 44.92
N HIS A 374 -27.63 -14.12 45.61
CA HIS A 374 -28.05 -14.31 46.99
C HIS A 374 -27.53 -15.68 47.43
N ASP A 375 -26.39 -15.72 48.13
CA ASP A 375 -26.42 -16.18 49.53
C ASP A 375 -25.10 -15.84 50.24
N ARG A 376 -25.20 -15.44 51.51
CA ARG A 376 -24.07 -15.15 52.39
C ARG A 376 -23.87 -16.35 53.32
N ALA A 377 -22.72 -17.00 53.27
CA ALA A 377 -22.26 -17.87 54.37
C ALA A 377 -20.74 -17.77 54.56
N ARG A 378 -20.34 -17.80 55.84
CA ARG A 378 -19.04 -17.39 56.43
C ARG A 378 -17.86 -18.33 56.11
N PRO A 379 -16.60 -17.87 56.20
CA PRO A 379 -15.44 -18.77 56.25
C PRO A 379 -14.76 -18.83 57.64
N GLY A 380 -14.20 -19.99 57.94
CA GLY A 380 -13.12 -20.22 58.91
C GLY A 380 -12.74 -21.71 58.95
N PRO A 381 -11.55 -22.11 59.45
CA PRO A 381 -10.24 -21.45 59.35
C PRO A 381 -9.08 -22.41 58.95
N ALA A 382 -7.92 -21.79 58.68
CA ALA A 382 -6.54 -22.28 58.90
C ALA A 382 -5.81 -23.12 57.83
N LEU A 383 -4.73 -22.54 57.28
CA LEU A 383 -3.30 -22.99 57.29
C LEU A 383 -2.53 -22.03 56.33
N LYS A 384 -1.90 -20.94 56.78
CA LYS A 384 -0.60 -20.72 57.49
C LYS A 384 0.64 -21.35 56.81
N ALA A 385 1.62 -20.47 56.58
CA ALA A 385 3.04 -20.66 56.21
C ALA A 385 3.29 -20.85 54.69
N MET A 386 4.20 -20.16 53.99
CA MET A 386 5.44 -19.48 54.38
C MET A 386 5.69 -18.27 53.46
N GLU A 387 5.81 -17.07 54.04
CA GLU A 387 6.66 -15.98 53.52
C GLU A 387 7.91 -15.99 54.40
N GLN A 388 9.09 -16.25 53.83
CA GLN A 388 10.36 -15.93 54.46
C GLN A 388 11.44 -15.65 53.39
N ASN A 389 11.95 -14.41 53.45
CA ASN A 389 13.24 -13.87 53.03
C ASN A 389 13.60 -13.89 51.52
N ARG A 390 13.62 -12.74 50.82
CA ARG A 390 14.52 -11.54 50.90
C ARG A 390 16.00 -11.81 50.58
N ASN A 391 16.43 -11.17 49.49
CA ASN A 391 17.75 -10.64 49.14
C ASN A 391 18.92 -11.62 48.94
N VAL A 392 19.26 -11.87 47.66
CA VAL A 392 20.53 -11.49 47.01
C VAL A 392 20.23 -11.08 45.57
#